data_AF-A0A7V9K9Y6-F1
#
_entry.id   AF-A0A7V9K9Y6-F1
#
_cell.length_a   1.000
_cell.length_b   1.000
_cell.length_c   1.000
_cell.angle_alpha   90.00
_cell.angle_beta   90.00
_cell.angle_gamma   90.00
#
_symmetry.space_group_name_H-M   'P 1'
#
loop_
_entity.id
_entity.type
_entity.pdbx_description
1 polymer ?
#
loop_
_entity_poly.entity_id
_entity_poly.type
_entity_poly.pdbx_seq_one_letter_code
_entity_poly.pdbx_strand_id
1 'polypeptide(L)'
;MGVFRTDRIPSLSRIPKEIGREQRACERCGDQTRHILYQVPKKLIFVYVKDHPNSLQATCMKCAASTVLTGEERENILGSR
;
A
#
# COMPACT_ATOMS: atom_id res chain seq x y z
N MET A 1 32.20 -3.86 -12.05
CA MET A 1 31.20 -2.79 -11.80
C MET A 1 29.92 -3.11 -12.55
N GLY A 2 29.02 -3.88 -11.93
CA GLY A 2 27.68 -4.13 -12.46
C GLY A 2 26.68 -3.50 -11.50
N VAL A 3 26.21 -2.30 -11.83
CA VAL A 3 25.19 -1.61 -11.04
C VAL A 3 23.87 -2.35 -11.27
N PHE A 4 23.54 -3.31 -10.40
CA PHE A 4 22.23 -3.93 -10.35
C PHE A 4 21.20 -2.84 -10.06
N ARG A 5 20.62 -2.25 -11.10
CA ARG A 5 19.46 -1.37 -11.00
C ARG A 5 18.26 -2.25 -10.65
N THR A 6 18.07 -2.51 -9.36
CA THR A 6 16.91 -3.19 -8.77
C THR A 6 15.57 -2.56 -9.17
N ASP A 7 15.59 -1.35 -9.70
CA ASP A 7 14.44 -0.60 -10.20
C ASP A 7 13.77 -1.24 -11.45
N ARG A 8 14.46 -2.11 -12.20
CA ARG A 8 13.95 -2.72 -13.45
C ARG A 8 13.76 -4.23 -13.40
N ILE A 9 13.60 -4.82 -12.22
CA ILE A 9 13.21 -6.24 -12.13
C ILE A 9 11.67 -6.31 -12.17
N PRO A 10 11.03 -6.78 -13.26
CA PRO A 10 9.58 -6.76 -13.41
C PRO A 10 8.83 -7.54 -12.30
N SER A 11 9.50 -8.49 -11.64
CA SER A 11 8.94 -9.18 -10.47
C SER A 11 8.92 -8.33 -9.19
N LEU A 12 9.91 -7.46 -8.95
CA LEU A 12 9.94 -6.59 -7.76
C LEU A 12 8.87 -5.48 -7.84
N SER A 13 8.47 -5.09 -9.06
CA SER A 13 7.35 -4.19 -9.28
C SER A 13 5.99 -4.79 -8.89
N ARG A 14 5.92 -6.06 -8.50
CA ARG A 14 4.69 -6.74 -8.05
C ARG A 14 4.60 -6.89 -6.53
N ILE A 15 5.70 -6.63 -5.82
CA ILE A 15 5.77 -6.91 -4.38
C ILE A 15 5.10 -5.76 -3.62
N PRO A 16 4.11 -6.04 -2.76
CA PRO A 16 3.56 -5.06 -1.85
C PRO A 16 4.65 -4.47 -0.96
N LYS A 17 4.67 -3.16 -0.81
CA LYS A 17 5.59 -2.46 0.08
C LYS A 17 4.85 -2.01 1.34
N GLU A 18 5.31 -2.43 2.51
CA GLU A 18 4.84 -1.84 3.77
C GLU A 18 5.28 -0.38 3.82
N ILE A 19 4.32 0.54 3.91
CA ILE A 19 4.52 1.98 4.01
C ILE A 19 4.63 2.40 5.47
N GLY A 20 3.86 1.77 6.34
CA GLY A 20 3.85 2.06 7.76
C GLY A 20 2.72 1.35 8.48
N ARG A 21 2.49 1.75 9.73
CA ARG A 21 1.41 1.24 10.58
C ARG A 21 0.75 2.41 11.28
N GLU A 22 -0.56 2.46 11.25
CA GLU A 22 -1.35 3.54 11.86
C GLU A 22 -2.39 2.97 12.82
N GLN A 23 -2.71 3.73 13.87
CA GLN A 23 -3.81 3.40 14.76
C GLN A 23 -5.09 3.99 14.15
N ARG A 24 -6.05 3.16 13.78
CA ARG A 24 -7.33 3.61 13.21
C ARG A 24 -8.48 2.70 13.63
N ALA A 25 -9.69 3.24 13.56
CA ALA A 25 -10.90 2.46 13.72
C ALA A 25 -11.08 1.56 12.48
N CYS A 26 -11.33 0.28 12.71
CA CYS A 26 -11.68 -0.63 11.63
C CYS A 26 -13.18 -0.54 11.37
N GLU A 27 -13.59 -0.18 10.15
CA GLU A 27 -15.01 -0.13 9.77
C GLU A 27 -15.69 -1.51 9.86
N ARG A 28 -14.91 -2.60 9.76
CA ARG A 28 -15.45 -3.96 9.76
C ARG A 28 -15.63 -4.54 11.16
N CYS A 29 -14.66 -4.37 12.06
CA CYS A 29 -14.74 -4.93 13.41
C CYS A 29 -15.05 -3.89 14.50
N GLY A 30 -15.10 -2.60 14.16
CA GLY A 30 -15.41 -1.50 15.08
C GLY A 30 -14.30 -1.17 16.09
N ASP A 31 -13.26 -2.00 16.20
CA ASP A 31 -12.16 -1.78 17.14
C ASP A 31 -11.19 -0.68 16.66
N GLN A 32 -10.68 0.07 17.63
CA GLN A 32 -9.52 0.92 17.44
C GLN A 32 -8.24 0.08 17.53
N THR A 33 -7.66 -0.24 16.37
CA THR A 33 -6.52 -1.14 16.29
C THR A 33 -5.48 -0.66 15.29
N ARG A 34 -4.31 -1.31 15.32
CA ARG A 34 -3.26 -1.03 14.33
C ARG A 34 -3.65 -1.61 12.99
N HIS A 35 -3.51 -0.78 11.97
CA HIS A 35 -3.65 -1.18 10.59
C HIS A 35 -2.30 -1.03 9.90
N ILE A 36 -1.94 -2.03 9.11
CA ILE A 36 -0.71 -2.02 8.33
C ILE A 36 -1.03 -1.42 6.96
N LEU A 37 -0.26 -0.41 6.57
CA LEU A 37 -0.39 0.28 5.30
C LEU A 37 0.52 -0.38 4.28
N TYR A 38 -0.06 -0.95 3.23
CA TYR A 38 0.66 -1.55 2.12
C TYR A 38 0.40 -0.77 0.83
N GLN A 39 1.47 -0.43 0.10
CA GLN A 39 1.38 -0.01 -1.28
C GLN A 39 1.47 -1.25 -2.16
N VAL A 40 0.33 -1.67 -2.68
CA VAL A 40 0.17 -2.81 -3.58
C VAL A 40 0.19 -2.31 -5.03
N PRO A 41 1.19 -2.69 -5.83
CA PRO A 41 1.25 -2.31 -7.23
C PRO A 41 0.04 -2.83 -8.01
N LYS A 42 -0.57 -2.00 -8.86
CA LYS A 42 -1.71 -2.41 -9.68
C LYS A 42 -1.26 -2.67 -11.11
N LYS A 43 -1.78 -3.75 -11.71
CA LYS A 43 -1.50 -4.12 -13.10
C LYS A 43 -2.41 -3.30 -14.03
N LEU A 44 -1.80 -2.49 -14.89
CA LEU A 44 -2.44 -1.75 -15.96
C LEU A 44 -1.78 -2.15 -17.28
N ILE A 45 -2.54 -2.75 -18.19
CA ILE A 45 -2.18 -3.02 -19.59
C ILE A 45 -0.69 -3.43 -19.72
N PHE A 46 -0.40 -4.63 -19.23
CA PHE A 46 0.94 -5.27 -19.20
C PHE A 46 2.02 -4.67 -18.27
N VAL A 47 1.80 -3.53 -17.63
CA VAL A 47 2.76 -2.89 -16.70
C VAL A 47 2.20 -2.84 -15.27
N TYR A 48 3.07 -2.92 -14.26
CA TYR A 48 2.68 -2.69 -12.86
C TYR A 48 2.98 -1.25 -12.48
N VAL A 49 1.95 -0.51 -12.08
CA VAL A 49 2.06 0.87 -11.64
C VAL A 49 2.01 0.90 -10.12
N LYS A 50 3.10 1.37 -9.51
CA LYS A 50 3.20 1.56 -8.05
C LYS A 50 2.39 2.76 -7.57
N ASP A 51 2.36 3.82 -8.38
CA ASP A 51 1.57 5.02 -8.12
C ASP A 51 0.21 4.95 -8.80
N HIS A 52 -0.65 4.06 -8.30
CA HIS A 52 -2.03 3.95 -8.76
C HIS A 52 -2.95 4.54 -7.68
N PRO A 53 -4.06 5.22 -8.02
CA PRO A 53 -4.99 5.76 -7.01
C PRO A 53 -5.47 4.70 -6.01
N ASN A 54 -5.57 3.45 -6.47
CA ASN A 54 -5.98 2.28 -5.66
C ASN A 54 -4.82 1.40 -5.19
N SER A 55 -3.58 1.91 -5.16
CA SER A 55 -2.43 1.11 -4.72
C SER A 55 -2.34 0.99 -3.20
N LEU A 56 -2.78 2.01 -2.45
CA LEU A 56 -2.61 2.04 -1.00
C LEU A 56 -3.75 1.27 -0.31
N GLN A 57 -3.39 0.39 0.61
CA GLN A 57 -4.34 -0.44 1.36
C GLN A 57 -4.00 -0.41 2.85
N ALA A 58 -5.01 -0.27 3.69
CA ALA A 58 -4.92 -0.42 5.13
C ALA A 58 -5.48 -1.80 5.53
N THR A 59 -4.67 -2.63 6.17
CA THR A 59 -5.09 -3.96 6.63
C THR A 59 -5.16 -3.99 8.15
N CYS A 60 -6.35 -4.26 8.68
CA CYS A 60 -6.59 -4.39 10.11
C CYS A 60 -5.84 -5.60 10.69
N MET A 61 -5.04 -5.39 11.73
CA MET A 61 -4.31 -6.50 12.38
C MET A 61 -5.23 -7.47 13.15
N LYS A 62 -6.45 -7.06 13.50
CA LYS A 62 -7.39 -7.89 14.29
C LYS A 62 -8.26 -8.79 13.42
N CYS A 63 -8.86 -8.24 12.35
CA CYS A 63 -9.82 -8.96 11.51
C CYS A 63 -9.30 -9.25 10.09
N ALA A 64 -8.05 -8.87 9.79
CA ALA A 64 -7.41 -9.01 8.48
C ALA A 64 -8.19 -8.36 7.32
N ALA A 65 -9.12 -7.44 7.62
CA ALA A 65 -9.85 -6.70 6.60
C ALA A 65 -8.93 -5.67 5.95
N SER A 66 -8.88 -5.68 4.63
CA SER A 66 -8.14 -4.71 3.81
C SER A 66 -9.09 -3.66 3.23
N THR A 67 -8.83 -2.40 3.50
CA THR A 67 -9.55 -1.26 2.92
C THR A 67 -8.61 -0.50 1.99
N VAL A 68 -9.07 -0.16 0.78
CA VAL A 68 -8.29 0.65 -0.16
C VAL A 68 -8.40 2.11 0.25
N LEU A 69 -7.26 2.79 0.38
CA LEU A 69 -7.20 4.22 0.67
C LEU A 69 -7.02 4.99 -0.64
N THR A 70 -7.92 5.95 -0.87
CA THR A 70 -8.00 6.74 -2.10
C THR A 70 -8.11 8.23 -1.78
N GLY A 71 -7.83 9.09 -2.77
CA GLY A 71 -8.01 10.53 -2.65
C GLY A 71 -7.08 11.18 -1.61
N GLU A 72 -7.63 12.12 -0.83
CA GLU A 72 -6.87 12.97 0.10
C GLU A 72 -6.20 12.17 1.23
N GLU A 73 -6.83 11.11 1.75
CA GLU A 73 -6.21 10.22 2.74
C GLU A 73 -4.92 9.57 2.21
N ARG A 74 -4.94 9.15 0.94
CA ARG A 74 -3.74 8.59 0.29
C ARG A 74 -2.66 9.66 0.15
N GLU A 75 -3.02 10.86 -0.29
CA GLU A 75 -2.06 11.95 -0.51
C GLU A 75 -1.43 12.41 0.81
N ASN A 76 -2.20 12.48 1.89
CA ASN A 76 -1.66 12.77 3.22
C ASN A 76 -0.66 11.71 3.69
N ILE A 77 -0.96 10.43 3.52
CA ILE A 77 -0.07 9.33 3.94
C ILE A 77 1.21 9.26 3.09
N LEU A 78 1.09 9.48 1.78
CA LEU A 78 2.24 9.44 0.87
C LEU A 78 3.06 10.74 0.92
N GLY A 79 2.42 11.88 1.15
CA GLY A 79 3.01 13.23 1.17
C GLY A 79 3.56 13.66 2.52
N SER A 80 3.19 13.00 3.64
CA SER A 80 3.83 13.22 4.96
C SER A 80 5.24 12.61 5.06
N ARG A 81 5.92 12.40 3.93
CA ARG A 81 7.21 11.71 3.84
C ARG A 81 8.28 12.53 3.12
#